data_AF-D6WVC7-F1
#
_entry.id   AF-D6WVC7-F1
#
_cell.length_a   1.000
_cell.length_b   1.000
_cell.length_c   1.000
_cell.angle_alpha   90.00
_cell.angle_beta   90.00
_cell.angle_gamma   90.00
#
_symmetry.space_group_name_H-M   'P 1'
#
loop_
_entity.id
_entity.type
_entity.pdbx_description
1 polymer ?
#
loop_
_entity_poly.entity_id
_entity_poly.type
_entity_poly.pdbx_seq_one_letter_code
_entity_poly.pdbx_strand_id
1 'polypeptide(L)'
;MRKIIILFALTLPFSWSKPSTPSLQPQLIQEINSRQTSWKAGTNSLDIKSRLGFLGLHPDPDYKIQTKHHKIAKSIPESFDAREKWPECKDVIGKIRDQGTCGSCWAFASTEVMTDRLCIGTKGETKFVFSPENLLTCCEDCRLECVGGYTAKAWDYYINEGIVSGGDYNSSEGCQPYSKASFQYAVASKCVKACQNDKYDVKYDDDKHYGDSFYTLETNVTQIQTEILTNGPVMATFNVFEDIIYYKSGVYYHVSGDCTTCC
;
A
#
# COMPACT_ATOMS: atom_id res chain seq x y z
N MET A 1 60.63 -33.82 -15.17
CA MET A 1 59.18 -33.82 -14.88
C MET A 1 58.73 -32.39 -14.59
N ARG A 2 58.00 -31.76 -15.51
CA ARG A 2 57.22 -30.54 -15.27
C ARG A 2 55.86 -30.75 -15.92
N LYS A 3 54.84 -31.00 -15.11
CA LYS A 3 53.45 -31.17 -15.56
C LYS A 3 52.88 -29.77 -15.83
N ILE A 4 52.46 -29.53 -17.07
CA ILE A 4 51.69 -28.34 -17.45
C ILE A 4 50.22 -28.66 -17.16
N ILE A 5 49.63 -27.97 -16.19
CA ILE A 5 48.20 -28.03 -15.89
C ILE A 5 47.53 -26.91 -16.69
N ILE A 6 46.71 -27.27 -17.67
CA ILE A 6 45.86 -26.32 -18.39
C ILE A 6 44.55 -26.22 -17.61
N LEU A 7 44.35 -25.10 -16.92
CA LEU A 7 43.08 -24.74 -16.29
C LEU A 7 42.16 -24.13 -17.35
N PHE A 8 41.11 -24.86 -17.75
CA PHE A 8 39.98 -24.28 -18.47
C PHE A 8 39.10 -23.54 -17.45
N ALA A 9 39.18 -22.20 -17.44
CA ALA A 9 38.21 -21.37 -16.76
C ALA A 9 36.93 -21.32 -17.62
N LEU A 10 35.92 -22.12 -17.25
CA LEU A 10 34.56 -21.97 -17.76
C LEU A 10 33.98 -20.69 -17.16
N THR A 11 34.12 -19.57 -17.88
CA THR A 11 33.37 -18.36 -17.58
C THR A 11 31.93 -18.61 -18.00
N LEU A 12 31.06 -18.96 -17.04
CA LEU A 12 29.62 -18.85 -17.25
C LEU A 12 29.33 -17.36 -17.55
N PRO A 13 28.74 -17.02 -18.70
CA PRO A 13 28.32 -15.66 -18.94
C PRO A 13 27.25 -15.34 -17.90
N PHE A 14 27.62 -14.52 -16.90
CA PHE A 14 26.65 -13.77 -16.13
C PHE A 14 25.89 -12.91 -17.15
N SER A 15 24.72 -13.38 -17.56
CA SER A 15 23.80 -12.60 -18.35
C SER A 15 23.30 -11.49 -17.43
N TRP A 16 23.95 -10.32 -17.49
CA TRP A 16 23.32 -9.10 -17.01
C TRP A 16 22.03 -8.93 -17.81
N SER A 17 20.89 -9.17 -17.15
CA SER A 17 19.60 -8.71 -17.66
C SER A 17 19.74 -7.22 -17.94
N LYS A 18 19.72 -6.86 -19.24
CA LYS A 18 19.78 -5.46 -19.67
C LYS A 18 18.69 -4.68 -18.92
N PRO A 19 18.98 -3.46 -18.45
CA PRO A 19 17.93 -2.56 -18.01
C PRO A 19 16.89 -2.46 -19.13
N SER A 20 15.63 -2.71 -18.82
CA SER A 20 14.52 -2.66 -19.77
C SER A 20 14.57 -1.33 -20.54
N THR A 21 14.93 -1.40 -21.82
CA THR A 21 15.03 -0.23 -22.69
C THR A 21 13.64 0.41 -22.87
N PRO A 22 13.52 1.75 -22.87
CA PRO A 22 12.25 2.48 -23.09
C PRO A 22 11.51 2.09 -24.38
N SER A 23 12.22 1.52 -25.36
CA SER A 23 11.68 1.06 -26.64
C SER A 23 10.73 -0.15 -26.54
N LEU A 24 10.64 -0.82 -25.39
CA LEU A 24 9.80 -2.02 -25.19
C LEU A 24 8.37 -1.69 -24.69
N GLN A 25 8.09 -0.46 -24.24
CA GLN A 25 6.79 -0.10 -23.66
C GLN A 25 5.62 -0.24 -24.64
N PRO A 26 5.70 0.25 -25.91
CA PRO A 26 4.58 0.12 -26.84
C PRO A 26 4.33 -1.33 -27.27
N GLN A 27 5.38 -2.15 -27.36
CA GLN A 27 5.29 -3.55 -27.74
C GLN A 27 4.58 -4.38 -26.67
N LEU A 28 4.92 -4.15 -25.39
CA LEU A 28 4.26 -4.84 -24.27
C LEU A 28 2.78 -4.45 -24.15
N ILE A 29 2.43 -3.17 -24.32
CA ILE A 29 1.03 -2.72 -24.33
C ILE A 29 0.24 -3.41 -25.46
N GLN A 30 0.82 -3.48 -26.66
CA GLN A 30 0.17 -4.15 -27.79
C GLN A 30 0.02 -5.66 -27.54
N GLU A 31 1.04 -6.30 -26.98
CA GLU A 31 1.00 -7.72 -26.60
C GLU A 31 -0.13 -7.98 -25.62
N ILE A 32 -0.18 -7.24 -24.51
CA ILE A 32 -1.23 -7.37 -23.48
C ILE A 32 -2.62 -7.23 -24.10
N ASN A 33 -2.85 -6.17 -24.88
CA ASN A 33 -4.15 -5.90 -25.50
C ASN A 33 -4.53 -6.94 -26.58
N SER A 34 -3.56 -7.69 -27.12
CA SER A 34 -3.83 -8.75 -28.11
C SER A 34 -4.11 -10.12 -27.47
N ARG A 35 -3.62 -10.35 -26.24
CA ARG A 35 -3.74 -11.64 -25.53
C ARG A 35 -5.00 -11.76 -24.68
N GLN A 36 -5.63 -10.64 -24.36
CA GLN A 36 -6.81 -10.62 -23.49
C GLN A 36 -7.73 -9.43 -23.76
N THR A 37 -8.97 -9.53 -23.27
CA THR A 37 -10.00 -8.49 -23.43
C THR A 37 -10.63 -8.01 -22.12
N SER A 38 -10.23 -8.58 -20.97
CA SER A 38 -10.76 -8.24 -19.64
C SER A 38 -10.33 -6.85 -19.17
N TRP A 39 -9.16 -6.38 -19.59
CA TRP A 39 -8.64 -5.06 -19.25
C TRP A 39 -7.91 -4.40 -20.42
N LYS A 40 -7.76 -3.08 -20.36
CA LYS A 40 -7.04 -2.30 -21.37
C LYS A 40 -5.73 -1.78 -20.81
N ALA A 41 -4.64 -2.04 -21.54
CA ALA A 41 -3.32 -1.50 -21.27
C ALA A 41 -3.07 -0.18 -22.02
N GLY A 42 -2.34 0.74 -21.41
CA GLY A 42 -1.91 2.00 -22.01
C GLY A 42 -0.86 2.72 -21.16
N THR A 43 -0.22 3.76 -21.72
CA THR A 43 0.84 4.50 -21.03
C THR A 43 0.29 5.29 -19.83
N ASN A 44 0.82 5.05 -18.64
CA ASN A 44 0.59 5.85 -17.44
C ASN A 44 1.70 6.90 -17.25
N SER A 45 1.41 7.97 -16.51
CA SER A 45 2.37 9.05 -16.21
C SER A 45 3.46 8.67 -15.20
N LEU A 46 3.43 7.43 -14.71
CA LEU A 46 4.42 6.89 -13.79
C LEU A 46 5.72 6.63 -14.56
N ASP A 47 6.82 7.30 -14.17
CA ASP A 47 8.12 6.98 -14.72
C ASP A 47 8.52 5.57 -14.27
N ILE A 48 8.63 4.68 -15.26
CA ILE A 48 9.05 3.28 -15.10
C ILE A 48 10.41 3.15 -14.41
N LYS A 49 11.24 4.20 -14.33
CA LYS A 49 12.50 4.16 -13.59
C LYS A 49 12.36 4.12 -12.07
N SER A 50 11.20 4.48 -11.49
CA SER A 50 10.97 4.42 -10.04
C SER A 50 10.26 3.14 -9.56
N ARG A 51 10.31 2.05 -10.34
CA ARG A 51 9.69 0.73 -10.06
C ARG A 51 9.87 0.19 -8.64
N LEU A 52 10.94 0.57 -7.93
CA LEU A 52 11.23 0.14 -6.56
C LEU A 52 10.64 1.06 -5.48
N GLY A 53 10.30 2.31 -5.81
CA GLY A 53 9.76 3.29 -4.87
C GLY A 53 8.25 3.19 -4.66
N PHE A 54 7.53 2.43 -5.50
CA PHE A 54 6.07 2.29 -5.37
C PHE A 54 5.66 1.07 -4.55
N LEU A 55 6.59 0.15 -4.33
CA LEU A 55 6.31 -1.15 -3.75
C LEU A 55 7.17 -1.30 -2.51
N GLY A 56 6.56 -1.68 -1.41
CA GLY A 56 7.25 -1.65 -0.12
C GLY A 56 6.54 -2.47 0.93
N LEU A 57 5.87 -3.54 0.55
CA LEU A 57 5.35 -4.46 1.55
C LEU A 57 6.30 -5.65 1.69
N HIS A 58 6.67 -5.95 2.93
CA HIS A 58 7.41 -7.16 3.27
C HIS A 58 6.53 -8.08 4.11
N PRO A 59 6.67 -9.41 3.97
CA PRO A 59 6.00 -10.35 4.86
C PRO A 59 6.37 -10.07 6.31
N ASP A 60 5.37 -9.94 7.17
CA ASP A 60 5.57 -9.76 8.61
C ASP A 60 6.38 -10.94 9.19
N PRO A 61 7.54 -10.71 9.83
CA PRO A 61 8.34 -11.79 10.42
C PRO A 61 7.67 -12.35 11.67
N ASP A 62 7.44 -13.67 11.68
CA ASP A 62 6.96 -14.45 12.83
C ASP A 62 5.67 -13.93 13.50
N TYR A 63 4.79 -13.29 12.72
CA TYR A 63 3.59 -12.67 13.25
C TYR A 63 2.37 -13.61 13.22
N LYS A 64 1.90 -14.07 14.39
CA LYS A 64 0.71 -14.92 14.53
C LYS A 64 -0.54 -14.09 14.85
N ILE A 65 -1.16 -13.55 13.82
CA ILE A 65 -2.44 -12.84 13.95
C ILE A 65 -3.58 -13.86 14.03
N GLN A 66 -4.56 -13.63 14.90
CA GLN A 66 -5.78 -14.44 14.88
C GLN A 66 -6.55 -14.22 13.58
N THR A 67 -6.93 -15.32 12.93
CA THR A 67 -7.83 -15.29 11.79
C THR A 67 -9.27 -15.22 12.29
N LYS A 68 -10.00 -14.21 11.82
CA LYS A 68 -11.42 -14.06 12.15
C LYS A 68 -12.26 -14.89 11.19
N HIS A 69 -13.15 -15.70 11.76
CA HIS A 69 -14.17 -16.43 11.03
C HIS A 69 -15.53 -15.76 11.25
N HIS A 70 -16.09 -15.16 10.21
CA HIS A 70 -17.39 -14.51 10.29
C HIS A 70 -18.51 -15.55 10.19
N LYS A 71 -19.60 -15.25 10.90
CA LYS A 71 -20.91 -15.77 10.53
C LYS A 71 -21.30 -15.14 9.21
N ILE A 72 -21.32 -15.95 8.14
CA ILE A 72 -21.60 -15.49 6.78
C ILE A 72 -22.89 -14.67 6.73
N ALA A 73 -22.83 -13.54 6.01
CA ALA A 73 -23.99 -12.68 5.78
C ALA A 73 -25.12 -13.48 5.11
N LYS A 74 -26.36 -13.28 5.58
CA LYS A 74 -27.54 -14.00 5.06
C LYS A 74 -27.75 -13.81 3.56
N SER A 75 -27.39 -12.64 3.05
CA SER A 75 -27.46 -12.27 1.64
C SER A 75 -26.25 -11.40 1.33
N ILE A 76 -25.47 -11.81 0.34
CA ILE A 76 -24.37 -11.04 -0.24
C ILE A 76 -24.87 -10.53 -1.59
N PRO A 77 -24.90 -9.21 -1.82
CA PRO A 77 -25.34 -8.66 -3.09
C PRO A 77 -24.36 -9.03 -4.22
N GLU A 78 -24.85 -9.08 -5.45
CA GLU A 78 -24.02 -9.36 -6.63
C GLU A 78 -22.94 -8.30 -6.85
N SER A 79 -23.23 -7.05 -6.51
CA SER A 79 -22.29 -5.93 -6.51
C SER A 79 -22.36 -5.15 -5.19
N PHE A 80 -21.24 -4.53 -4.83
CA PHE A 80 -21.12 -3.72 -3.63
C PHE A 80 -20.12 -2.59 -3.84
N ASP A 81 -20.47 -1.40 -3.35
CA ASP A 81 -19.57 -0.25 -3.27
C ASP A 81 -19.69 0.38 -1.89
N ALA A 82 -18.57 0.44 -1.15
CA ALA A 82 -18.54 1.02 0.19
C ALA A 82 -18.93 2.51 0.19
N ARG A 83 -18.66 3.24 -0.91
CA ARG A 83 -19.00 4.66 -1.07
C ARG A 83 -20.50 4.90 -1.21
N GLU A 84 -21.22 3.90 -1.73
CA GLU A 84 -22.69 3.93 -1.83
C GLU A 84 -23.34 3.42 -0.55
N LYS A 85 -22.72 2.44 0.12
CA LYS A 85 -23.22 1.87 1.37
C LYS A 85 -23.15 2.85 2.54
N TRP A 86 -22.05 3.61 2.64
CA TRP A 86 -21.80 4.63 3.67
C TRP A 86 -21.61 6.00 3.02
N PRO A 87 -22.67 6.61 2.47
CA PRO A 87 -22.59 7.88 1.76
C PRO A 87 -22.06 9.02 2.62
N GLU A 88 -22.27 8.97 3.94
CA GLU A 88 -21.72 9.92 4.91
C GLU A 88 -20.18 9.87 4.98
N CYS A 89 -19.58 8.72 4.67
CA CYS A 89 -18.14 8.48 4.64
C CYS A 89 -17.56 8.47 3.22
N LYS A 90 -18.36 8.79 2.21
CA LYS A 90 -17.97 8.73 0.80
C LYS A 90 -16.69 9.53 0.50
N ASP A 91 -16.52 10.68 1.14
CA ASP A 91 -15.37 11.56 0.88
C ASP A 91 -14.05 11.00 1.41
N VAL A 92 -14.09 10.14 2.44
CA VAL A 92 -12.88 9.48 2.96
C VAL A 92 -12.64 8.15 2.26
N ILE A 93 -13.67 7.32 2.10
CA ILE A 93 -13.59 6.03 1.39
C ILE A 93 -13.20 6.23 -0.08
N GLY A 94 -13.67 7.32 -0.69
CA GLY A 94 -13.39 7.66 -2.09
C GLY A 94 -12.09 8.44 -2.30
N LYS A 95 -11.36 8.80 -1.24
CA LYS A 95 -10.13 9.60 -1.36
C LYS A 95 -8.99 8.71 -1.83
N ILE A 96 -8.47 9.00 -3.01
CA ILE A 96 -7.26 8.36 -3.54
C ILE A 96 -6.05 9.20 -3.12
N ARG A 97 -5.09 8.55 -2.45
CA ARG A 97 -3.86 9.20 -1.98
C ARG A 97 -2.65 8.81 -2.83
N ASP A 98 -1.55 9.52 -2.66
CA ASP A 98 -0.32 9.33 -3.42
C ASP A 98 0.89 9.22 -2.49
N GLN A 99 1.51 8.04 -2.45
CA GLN A 99 2.70 7.77 -1.64
C GLN A 99 3.98 8.40 -2.21
N GLY A 100 3.93 8.95 -3.43
CA GLY A 100 5.08 9.49 -4.13
C GLY A 100 6.10 8.41 -4.48
N THR A 101 7.38 8.71 -4.28
CA THR A 101 8.50 7.82 -4.63
C THR A 101 8.97 6.92 -3.48
N CYS A 102 8.31 6.99 -2.32
CA CYS A 102 8.63 6.19 -1.14
C CYS A 102 7.81 4.90 -1.12
N GLY A 103 8.45 3.76 -0.83
CA GLY A 103 7.82 2.45 -0.65
C GLY A 103 7.00 2.34 0.63
N SER A 104 6.10 3.30 0.87
CA SER A 104 5.28 3.42 2.07
C SER A 104 3.84 2.91 1.86
N CYS A 105 3.60 2.09 0.82
CA CYS A 105 2.25 1.58 0.51
C CYS A 105 1.59 0.85 1.70
N TRP A 106 2.38 0.16 2.52
CA TRP A 106 1.96 -0.46 3.77
C TRP A 106 1.35 0.54 4.77
N ALA A 107 1.93 1.74 4.88
CA ALA A 107 1.46 2.79 5.77
C ALA A 107 0.22 3.49 5.20
N PHE A 108 0.20 3.75 3.88
CA PHE A 108 -0.96 4.34 3.20
C PHE A 108 -2.19 3.44 3.29
N ALA A 109 -2.08 2.19 2.84
CA ALA A 109 -3.20 1.25 2.88
C ALA A 109 -3.72 1.02 4.30
N SER A 110 -2.83 0.94 5.30
CA SER A 110 -3.24 0.83 6.71
C SER A 110 -4.02 2.06 7.17
N THR A 111 -3.47 3.26 6.97
CA THR A 111 -4.09 4.51 7.44
C THR A 111 -5.38 4.87 6.70
N GLU A 112 -5.51 4.50 5.42
CA GLU A 112 -6.75 4.64 4.64
C GLU A 112 -7.85 3.74 5.22
N VAL A 113 -7.58 2.45 5.45
CA VAL A 113 -8.56 1.53 6.03
C VAL A 113 -8.93 1.94 7.46
N MET A 114 -7.98 2.42 8.26
CA MET A 114 -8.25 2.95 9.60
C MET A 114 -9.18 4.18 9.54
N THR A 115 -8.93 5.10 8.61
CA THR A 115 -9.74 6.31 8.37
C THR A 115 -11.18 5.92 8.01
N ASP A 116 -11.33 5.02 7.05
CA ASP A 116 -12.64 4.56 6.57
C ASP A 116 -13.44 3.89 7.69
N ARG A 117 -12.80 2.98 8.42
CA ARG A 117 -13.46 2.22 9.49
C ARG A 117 -13.83 3.08 10.69
N LEU A 118 -13.03 4.09 11.02
CA LEU A 118 -13.38 5.06 12.06
C LEU A 118 -14.62 5.86 11.64
N CYS A 119 -14.68 6.33 10.39
CA CYS A 119 -15.86 7.03 9.89
C CYS A 119 -17.10 6.12 9.91
N ILE A 120 -16.99 4.89 9.42
CA ILE A 120 -18.09 3.92 9.40
C ILE A 120 -18.56 3.58 10.82
N GLY A 121 -17.62 3.29 11.73
CA GLY A 121 -17.91 2.93 13.12
C GLY A 121 -18.58 4.06 13.90
N THR A 122 -18.26 5.32 13.56
CA THR A 122 -18.87 6.52 14.14
C THR A 122 -20.06 7.04 13.33
N LYS A 123 -20.52 6.29 12.31
CA LYS A 123 -21.65 6.67 11.44
C LYS A 123 -21.50 8.08 10.84
N GLY A 124 -20.28 8.42 10.44
CA GLY A 124 -19.93 9.70 9.83
C GLY A 124 -19.68 10.86 10.80
N GLU A 125 -19.82 10.66 12.12
CA GLU A 125 -19.54 11.71 13.11
C GLU A 125 -18.06 12.11 13.12
N THR A 126 -17.15 11.16 12.87
CA THR A 126 -15.70 11.41 12.85
C THR A 126 -15.10 11.05 11.49
N LYS A 127 -14.55 12.05 10.79
CA LYS A 127 -13.83 11.90 9.52
C LYS A 127 -12.33 12.17 9.70
N PHE A 128 -11.73 11.48 10.65
CA PHE A 128 -10.32 11.67 11.02
C PHE A 128 -9.40 10.99 10.01
N VAL A 129 -8.48 11.75 9.40
CA VAL A 129 -7.53 11.24 8.41
C VAL A 129 -6.21 10.91 9.07
N PHE A 130 -5.94 9.62 9.24
CA PHE A 130 -4.69 9.14 9.85
C PHE A 130 -3.46 9.48 9.00
N SER A 131 -2.38 9.89 9.66
CA SER A 131 -1.12 10.29 9.01
C SER A 131 -0.28 9.08 8.58
N PRO A 132 -0.09 8.85 7.26
CA PRO A 132 0.89 7.87 6.80
C PRO A 132 2.32 8.31 7.12
N GLU A 133 2.59 9.61 7.24
CA GLU A 133 3.92 10.13 7.63
C GLU A 133 4.26 9.76 9.08
N ASN A 134 3.31 9.90 10.00
CA ASN A 134 3.50 9.51 11.39
C ASN A 134 3.82 8.02 11.49
N LEU A 135 3.01 7.18 10.85
CA LEU A 135 3.21 5.74 10.86
C LEU A 135 4.55 5.34 10.21
N LEU A 136 4.89 5.95 9.06
CA LEU A 136 6.16 5.73 8.35
C LEU A 136 7.38 6.17 9.16
N THR A 137 7.30 7.28 9.89
CA THR A 137 8.48 7.88 10.55
C THR A 137 8.65 7.46 12.00
N CYS A 138 7.54 7.14 12.70
CA CYS A 138 7.54 6.89 14.15
C CYS A 138 7.31 5.44 14.55
N CYS A 139 6.84 4.56 13.67
CA CYS A 139 6.89 3.14 13.95
C CYS A 139 8.23 2.53 13.50
N GLU A 140 9.20 2.49 14.41
CA GLU A 140 10.54 1.95 14.12
C GLU A 140 10.51 0.47 13.76
N ASP A 141 9.67 -0.33 14.44
CA ASP A 141 9.53 -1.76 14.20
C ASP A 141 8.71 -2.11 12.96
N CYS A 142 7.97 -1.16 12.40
CA CYS A 142 7.17 -1.37 11.19
C CYS A 142 7.98 -1.15 9.92
N ARG A 143 8.98 -0.26 9.96
CA ARG A 143 9.53 0.37 8.76
C ARG A 143 10.87 -0.23 8.34
N LEU A 144 11.07 -0.28 7.04
CA LEU A 144 12.34 -0.43 6.37
C LEU A 144 12.58 0.84 5.55
N GLU A 145 12.51 1.99 6.23
CA GLU A 145 12.53 3.33 5.61
C GLU A 145 11.54 3.43 4.43
N CYS A 146 11.99 3.96 3.29
CA CYS A 146 11.21 4.06 2.06
C CYS A 146 11.42 2.87 1.10
N VAL A 147 11.95 1.74 1.58
CA VAL A 147 12.04 0.49 0.81
C VAL A 147 11.08 -0.59 1.30
N GLY A 148 10.32 -0.29 2.35
CA GLY A 148 9.12 -1.02 2.70
C GLY A 148 8.77 -1.03 4.18
N GLY A 149 7.91 -1.97 4.55
CA GLY A 149 7.49 -2.17 5.93
C GLY A 149 6.51 -3.32 6.11
N TYR A 150 5.97 -3.40 7.32
CA TYR A 150 5.28 -4.55 7.88
C TYR A 150 3.87 -4.16 8.33
N THR A 151 2.88 -4.86 7.81
CA THR A 151 1.46 -4.52 8.06
C THR A 151 0.99 -4.87 9.45
N ALA A 152 1.30 -6.06 9.97
CA ALA A 152 0.88 -6.44 11.32
C ALA A 152 1.44 -5.48 12.36
N LYS A 153 2.70 -5.09 12.19
CA LYS A 153 3.36 -4.08 13.04
C LYS A 153 2.67 -2.72 12.95
N ALA A 154 2.22 -2.31 11.77
CA ALA A 154 1.50 -1.05 11.60
C ALA A 154 0.18 -1.02 12.39
N TRP A 155 -0.57 -2.13 12.36
CA TRP A 155 -1.79 -2.28 13.14
C TRP A 155 -1.52 -2.36 14.64
N ASP A 156 -0.44 -3.05 15.06
CA ASP A 156 0.02 -3.02 16.46
C ASP A 156 0.36 -1.62 16.94
N TYR A 157 1.06 -0.84 16.12
CA TYR A 157 1.42 0.53 16.45
C TYR A 157 0.17 1.38 16.63
N TYR A 158 -0.82 1.23 15.75
CA TYR A 158 -2.10 1.92 15.88
C TYR A 158 -2.81 1.59 17.19
N ILE A 159 -2.76 0.36 17.67
CA ILE A 159 -3.41 -0.06 18.93
C ILE A 159 -2.63 0.42 20.15
N ASN A 160 -1.30 0.28 20.15
CA ASN A 160 -0.49 0.49 21.36
C ASN A 160 0.03 1.92 21.51
N GLU A 161 0.38 2.58 20.40
CA GLU A 161 1.04 3.89 20.39
C GLU A 161 0.14 5.00 19.85
N GLY A 162 -0.83 4.64 19.01
CA GLY A 162 -1.75 5.57 18.36
C GLY A 162 -1.10 6.35 17.21
N ILE A 163 -1.93 6.87 16.31
CA ILE A 163 -1.49 7.61 15.11
C ILE A 163 -2.19 8.97 15.12
N VAL A 164 -1.43 10.03 14.80
CA VAL A 164 -1.96 11.40 14.67
C VAL A 164 -2.57 11.64 13.28
N SER A 165 -3.27 12.75 13.11
CA SER A 165 -3.86 13.15 11.83
C SER A 165 -2.81 13.61 10.82
N GLY A 166 -3.08 13.43 9.53
CA GLY A 166 -2.17 13.89 8.48
C GLY A 166 -2.65 13.62 7.06
N GLY A 167 -2.84 14.69 6.30
CA GLY A 167 -3.24 14.67 4.91
C GLY A 167 -2.10 14.42 3.92
N ASP A 168 -2.38 14.67 2.65
CA ASP A 168 -1.48 14.43 1.53
C ASP A 168 -0.32 15.43 1.47
N TYR A 169 0.67 15.15 0.63
CA TYR A 169 1.75 16.08 0.35
C TYR A 169 1.18 17.42 -0.18
N ASN A 170 1.75 18.54 0.28
CA ASN A 170 1.26 19.90 0.05
C ASN A 170 -0.16 20.21 0.57
N SER A 171 -0.74 19.35 1.40
CA SER A 171 -1.95 19.70 2.15
C SER A 171 -1.60 20.48 3.43
N SER A 172 -2.60 21.16 4.00
CA SER A 172 -2.55 21.71 5.37
C SER A 172 -3.49 20.94 6.30
N GLU A 173 -3.68 19.64 6.04
CA GLU A 173 -4.63 18.77 6.74
C GLU A 173 -3.94 17.99 7.86
N GLY A 174 -4.39 18.17 9.10
CA GLY A 174 -3.94 17.41 10.26
C GLY A 174 -2.58 17.81 10.82
N CYS A 175 -2.14 17.07 11.83
CA CYS A 175 -0.92 17.30 12.60
C CYS A 175 0.36 17.06 11.80
N GLN A 176 0.43 15.95 11.05
CA GLN A 176 1.60 15.54 10.25
C GLN A 176 1.21 15.19 8.81
N PRO A 177 1.00 16.18 7.93
CA PRO A 177 0.83 15.94 6.49
C PRO A 177 2.03 15.19 5.89
N TYR A 178 1.81 14.47 4.78
CA TYR A 178 2.88 13.71 4.13
C TYR A 178 4.03 14.59 3.65
N SER A 179 5.27 14.23 4.03
CA SER A 179 6.39 15.15 3.90
C SER A 179 6.96 15.17 2.48
N LYS A 180 7.59 16.30 2.13
CA LYS A 180 8.36 16.42 0.88
C LYS A 180 9.49 15.39 0.80
N ALA A 181 10.10 15.09 1.95
CA ALA A 181 11.20 14.12 2.06
C ALA A 181 10.76 12.72 1.62
N SER A 182 9.63 12.25 2.17
CA SER A 182 9.03 10.98 1.79
C SER A 182 8.55 11.03 0.33
N PHE A 183 7.72 12.03 -0.03
CA PHE A 183 7.03 12.07 -1.31
C PHE A 183 7.97 12.22 -2.53
N GLN A 184 8.96 13.13 -2.49
CA GLN A 184 9.79 13.43 -3.65
C GLN A 184 11.14 12.71 -3.63
N TYR A 185 11.70 12.49 -2.44
CA TYR A 185 13.09 12.04 -2.29
C TYR A 185 13.21 10.62 -1.78
N ALA A 186 12.09 9.93 -1.49
CA ALA A 186 12.09 8.60 -0.90
C ALA A 186 12.94 8.52 0.38
N VAL A 187 12.87 9.56 1.22
CA VAL A 187 13.59 9.63 2.50
C VAL A 187 12.58 9.65 3.64
N ALA A 188 12.57 8.58 4.44
CA ALA A 188 11.83 8.56 5.69
C ALA A 188 12.56 9.46 6.70
N SER A 189 11.92 10.58 7.06
CA SER A 189 12.48 11.48 8.06
C SER A 189 12.57 10.82 9.44
N LYS A 190 13.36 11.41 10.34
CA LYS A 190 13.34 11.01 11.75
C LYS A 190 11.95 11.28 12.33
N CYS A 191 11.48 10.39 13.21
CA CYS A 191 10.26 10.63 13.96
C CYS A 191 10.36 11.95 14.73
N VAL A 192 9.35 12.80 14.55
CA VAL A 192 9.17 14.01 15.35
C VAL A 192 7.86 13.86 16.09
N LYS A 193 7.90 13.85 17.43
CA LYS A 193 6.70 13.80 18.29
C LYS A 193 6.11 15.20 18.51
N ALA A 194 5.82 15.88 17.40
CA ALA A 194 5.20 17.20 17.35
C ALA A 194 4.44 17.37 16.04
N CYS A 195 3.39 18.20 16.04
CA CYS A 195 2.71 18.56 14.81
C CYS A 195 3.62 19.44 13.95
N GLN A 196 3.64 19.13 12.65
CA GLN A 196 4.48 19.79 11.64
C GLN A 196 3.68 20.77 10.78
N ASN A 197 2.35 20.76 10.91
CA ASN A 197 1.47 21.73 10.29
C ASN A 197 1.28 22.94 11.21
N ASP A 198 1.91 24.06 10.87
CA ASP A 198 1.85 25.30 11.66
C ASP A 198 0.43 25.89 11.79
N LYS A 199 -0.53 25.43 11.00
CA LYS A 199 -1.94 25.85 11.06
C LYS A 199 -2.81 24.91 11.89
N TYR A 200 -2.20 23.95 12.58
CA TYR A 200 -2.90 22.92 13.33
C TYR A 200 -2.68 23.11 14.83
N ASP A 201 -3.77 23.39 15.55
CA ASP A 201 -3.70 23.85 16.94
C ASP A 201 -3.77 22.71 17.99
N VAL A 202 -4.09 21.49 17.57
CA VAL A 202 -4.14 20.32 18.47
C VAL A 202 -2.72 19.84 18.72
N LYS A 203 -2.40 19.56 20.00
CA LYS A 203 -1.08 19.03 20.36
C LYS A 203 -0.94 17.59 19.87
N TYR A 204 0.30 17.20 19.57
CA TYR A 204 0.62 15.86 19.06
C TYR A 204 0.01 14.72 19.89
N ASP A 205 0.19 14.75 21.21
CA ASP A 205 -0.34 13.68 22.07
C ASP A 205 -1.87 13.71 22.19
N ASP A 206 -2.48 14.90 22.09
CA ASP A 206 -3.95 15.07 22.12
C ASP A 206 -4.61 14.67 20.79
N ASP A 207 -3.85 14.64 19.69
CA ASP A 207 -4.33 14.28 18.35
C ASP A 207 -4.24 12.76 18.07
N LYS A 208 -3.58 12.00 18.93
CA LYS A 208 -3.43 10.55 18.76
C LYS A 208 -4.77 9.83 18.87
N HIS A 209 -5.04 9.00 17.87
CA HIS A 209 -6.18 8.08 17.86
C HIS A 209 -5.69 6.63 17.81
N TYR A 210 -6.44 5.73 18.44
CA TYR A 210 -6.02 4.37 18.74
C TYR A 210 -7.01 3.34 18.16
N GLY A 211 -6.47 2.20 17.74
CA GLY A 211 -7.25 1.03 17.37
C GLY A 211 -7.65 0.20 18.58
N ASP A 212 -8.74 -0.57 18.44
CA ASP A 212 -9.16 -1.54 19.45
C ASP A 212 -8.49 -2.90 19.24
N SER A 213 -8.60 -3.44 18.03
CA SER A 213 -8.05 -4.76 17.68
C SER A 213 -7.78 -4.88 16.18
N PHE A 214 -6.95 -5.86 15.82
CA PHE A 214 -6.72 -6.25 14.43
C PHE A 214 -6.72 -7.78 14.29
N TYR A 215 -7.06 -8.26 13.09
CA TYR A 215 -7.16 -9.67 12.77
C TYR A 215 -6.92 -9.89 11.29
N THR A 216 -6.56 -11.11 10.91
CA THR A 216 -6.54 -11.54 9.51
C THR A 216 -7.89 -12.07 9.09
N LEU A 217 -8.16 -12.01 7.79
CA LEU A 217 -9.33 -12.65 7.20
C LEU A 217 -8.93 -14.01 6.65
N GLU A 218 -9.85 -14.95 6.75
CA GLU A 218 -9.74 -16.22 6.05
C GLU A 218 -9.65 -15.95 4.53
N THR A 219 -8.80 -16.68 3.81
CA THR A 219 -8.64 -16.58 2.35
C THR A 219 -9.84 -17.23 1.63
N ASN A 220 -11.02 -16.66 1.85
CA ASN A 220 -12.30 -17.12 1.36
C ASN A 220 -13.13 -15.92 0.91
N VAL A 221 -13.60 -15.96 -0.33
CA VAL A 221 -14.33 -14.84 -0.97
C VAL A 221 -15.54 -14.41 -0.14
N THR A 222 -16.32 -15.37 0.37
CA THR A 222 -17.54 -15.10 1.14
C THR A 222 -17.24 -14.50 2.52
N GLN A 223 -16.13 -14.91 3.15
CA GLN A 223 -15.65 -14.32 4.40
C GLN A 223 -15.22 -12.86 4.20
N ILE A 224 -14.43 -12.59 3.16
CA ILE A 224 -13.97 -11.25 2.82
C ILE A 224 -15.15 -10.34 2.44
N GLN A 225 -16.07 -10.82 1.61
CA GLN A 225 -17.31 -10.10 1.28
C GLN A 225 -18.12 -9.80 2.55
N THR A 226 -18.27 -10.77 3.45
CA THR A 226 -19.00 -10.57 4.72
C THR A 226 -18.33 -9.50 5.58
N GLU A 227 -17.00 -9.50 5.68
CA GLU A 227 -16.26 -8.47 6.42
C GLU A 227 -16.49 -7.09 5.80
N ILE A 228 -16.30 -6.97 4.48
CA ILE A 228 -16.43 -5.68 3.78
C ILE A 228 -17.86 -5.14 3.90
N LEU A 229 -18.88 -6.00 3.75
CA LEU A 229 -20.29 -5.61 3.88
C LEU A 229 -20.65 -5.12 5.28
N THR A 230 -20.00 -5.67 6.30
CA THR A 230 -20.35 -5.43 7.71
C THR A 230 -19.56 -4.26 8.29
N ASN A 231 -18.26 -4.22 8.01
CA ASN A 231 -17.30 -3.36 8.71
C ASN A 231 -16.55 -2.38 7.79
N GLY A 232 -16.81 -2.42 6.49
CA GLY A 232 -16.19 -1.51 5.53
C GLY A 232 -14.89 -2.04 4.91
N PRO A 233 -14.17 -1.17 4.18
CA PRO A 233 -12.94 -1.53 3.46
C PRO A 233 -11.95 -2.33 4.30
N VAL A 234 -11.17 -3.17 3.63
CA VAL A 234 -10.13 -4.02 4.23
C VAL A 234 -8.83 -3.78 3.48
N MET A 235 -7.71 -4.03 4.15
CA MET A 235 -6.43 -4.07 3.47
C MET A 235 -6.23 -5.45 2.83
N ALA A 236 -5.70 -5.45 1.61
CA ALA A 236 -5.28 -6.65 0.91
C ALA A 236 -3.91 -6.39 0.27
N THR A 237 -3.21 -7.46 -0.03
CA THR A 237 -1.85 -7.44 -0.58
C THR A 237 -1.78 -8.41 -1.73
N PHE A 238 -1.01 -8.09 -2.76
CA PHE A 238 -0.88 -8.95 -3.93
C PHE A 238 0.49 -8.82 -4.58
N ASN A 239 0.82 -9.79 -5.44
CA ASN A 239 2.05 -9.76 -6.19
C ASN A 239 1.91 -8.76 -7.35
N VAL A 240 2.85 -7.83 -7.45
CA VAL A 240 2.90 -6.86 -8.53
C VAL A 240 3.78 -7.41 -9.64
N PHE A 241 3.26 -7.35 -10.86
CA PHE A 241 3.96 -7.75 -12.08
C PHE A 241 4.20 -6.53 -12.95
N GLU A 242 5.15 -6.62 -13.89
CA GLU A 242 5.51 -5.50 -14.75
C GLU A 242 4.37 -5.00 -15.66
N ASP A 243 3.29 -5.77 -15.85
CA ASP A 243 2.17 -5.39 -16.71
C ASP A 243 1.14 -4.46 -16.03
N ILE A 244 0.97 -4.53 -14.70
CA ILE A 244 -0.10 -3.79 -14.00
C ILE A 244 0.12 -2.28 -14.06
N ILE A 245 1.35 -1.82 -14.17
CA ILE A 245 1.66 -0.39 -14.31
C ILE A 245 1.11 0.21 -15.61
N TYR A 246 0.67 -0.61 -16.57
CA TYR A 246 0.01 -0.17 -17.80
C TYR A 246 -1.51 -0.29 -17.73
N TYR A 247 -2.09 -0.77 -16.62
CA TYR A 247 -3.54 -0.87 -16.46
C TYR A 247 -4.22 0.50 -16.63
N LYS A 248 -5.34 0.51 -17.37
CA LYS A 248 -6.20 1.70 -17.57
C LYS A 248 -7.65 1.49 -17.16
N SER A 249 -8.21 0.31 -17.43
CA SER A 249 -9.63 0.01 -17.16
C SER A 249 -9.91 -1.48 -17.31
N GLY A 250 -10.99 -1.97 -16.69
CA GLY A 250 -11.47 -3.35 -16.79
C GLY A 250 -11.20 -4.17 -15.53
N VAL A 251 -11.05 -5.48 -15.68
CA VAL A 251 -10.70 -6.39 -14.58
C VAL A 251 -9.33 -6.96 -14.87
N TYR A 252 -8.35 -6.54 -14.06
CA TYR A 252 -6.96 -6.95 -14.20
C TYR A 252 -6.78 -8.42 -13.86
N TYR A 253 -5.98 -9.09 -14.68
CA TYR A 253 -5.27 -10.31 -14.31
C TYR A 253 -3.91 -10.27 -15.00
N HIS A 254 -2.92 -10.91 -14.39
CA HIS A 254 -1.56 -10.94 -14.92
C HIS A 254 -1.49 -11.69 -16.26
N VAL A 255 -0.82 -11.09 -17.24
CA VAL A 255 -0.66 -11.60 -18.62
C VAL A 255 0.81 -11.78 -19.00
N SER A 256 1.68 -10.83 -18.62
CA SER A 256 3.07 -10.78 -19.06
C SER A 256 3.95 -9.97 -18.11
N GLY A 257 5.26 -10.13 -18.22
CA GLY A 257 6.25 -9.47 -17.37
C GLY A 257 6.57 -10.23 -16.08
N ASP A 258 7.75 -10.00 -15.53
CA ASP A 258 8.21 -10.72 -14.34
C ASP A 258 7.55 -10.18 -13.05
N CYS A 259 7.54 -10.99 -12.01
CA CYS A 259 7.16 -10.55 -10.66
C CYS A 259 8.19 -9.53 -10.18
N THR A 260 7.77 -8.31 -9.84
CA THR A 260 8.67 -7.24 -9.42
C THR A 260 8.87 -7.25 -7.91
N THR A 261 7.77 -7.28 -7.13
CA THR A 261 7.72 -7.46 -5.67
C THR A 261 6.25 -7.41 -5.21
N CYS A 262 5.98 -7.48 -3.90
CA CYS A 262 4.64 -7.34 -3.31
C CYS A 262 4.30 -5.89 -2.94
N CYS A 263 3.02 -5.56 -3.09
CA CYS A 263 2.29 -4.53 -2.37
C CYS A 263 0.87 -5.11 -2.17
#